data_AF-A0A8T3MQX0-F1
#
_entry.id   AF-A0A8T3MQX0-F1
#
_cell.length_a   1.000
_cell.length_b   1.000
_cell.length_c   1.000
_cell.angle_alpha   90.00
_cell.angle_beta   90.00
_cell.angle_gamma   90.00
#
_symmetry.space_group_name_H-M   'P 1'
#
loop_
_entity.id
_entity.type
_entity.pdbx_description
1 polymer ?
#
loop_
_entity_poly.entity_id
_entity_poly.type
_entity_poly.pdbx_seq_one_letter_code
_entity_poly.pdbx_strand_id
1 'polypeptide(L)'
;MSAPVARGSVRGARAALGRIDPQVARRAIRDGLSVVGLGMVWLIYQSPGPGYDFFAYWSVDPADPYAVREGFGAFHYTPPFVWLAGPLRVIPWPFAYWVWAAILVAVLVWLARDWALAWLAFPPVASELYHGNIHLLIAAFLVTSLRRPAVYLFLPLSKVTPGVSALWFLARREWRSLAIALGATAVVVLISGVIAPGAWLSWLAHISSDATRAPNLIPIPVVVRLPFAAAIVLLAARWDRPWLLAPALVLSLPLLWVHGFAILVALTPLVRWQRSRG
;
A
#
# COMPACT_ATOMS: atom_id res chain seq x y z
N MET A 1 -6.28 48.45 -60.07
CA MET A 1 -5.64 47.18 -59.67
C MET A 1 -4.84 47.42 -58.40
N SER A 2 -5.30 46.88 -57.26
CA SER A 2 -4.48 46.53 -56.07
C SER A 2 -5.35 45.63 -55.19
N ALA A 3 -4.87 44.41 -54.95
CA ALA A 3 -5.61 43.27 -54.42
C ALA A 3 -6.00 43.39 -52.94
N PRO A 4 -7.06 42.72 -52.46
CA PRO A 4 -7.42 42.70 -51.06
C PRO A 4 -6.53 41.72 -50.28
N VAL A 5 -5.94 42.20 -49.19
CA VAL A 5 -5.17 41.40 -48.22
C VAL A 5 -6.12 40.44 -47.49
N ALA A 6 -5.91 39.14 -47.68
CA ALA A 6 -6.64 38.09 -46.98
C ALA A 6 -6.37 38.16 -45.47
N ARG A 7 -7.38 38.57 -44.69
CA ARG A 7 -7.38 38.44 -43.23
C ARG A 7 -7.51 36.95 -42.88
N GLY A 8 -6.37 36.26 -42.79
CA GLY A 8 -6.27 34.93 -42.20
C GLY A 8 -6.77 34.99 -40.75
N SER A 9 -8.00 34.54 -40.52
CA SER A 9 -8.60 34.58 -39.19
C SER A 9 -7.79 33.69 -38.23
N VAL A 10 -7.45 34.23 -37.05
CA VAL A 10 -6.90 33.49 -35.90
C VAL A 10 -7.80 32.28 -35.51
N ARG A 11 -9.05 32.26 -35.99
CA ARG A 11 -9.97 31.12 -35.87
C ARG A 11 -9.53 29.88 -36.66
N GLY A 12 -8.83 30.03 -37.79
CA GLY A 12 -8.32 28.91 -38.59
C GLY A 12 -7.16 28.17 -37.90
N ALA A 13 -6.27 28.89 -37.21
CA ALA A 13 -5.15 28.29 -36.48
C ALA A 13 -5.59 27.49 -35.25
N ARG A 14 -6.66 27.91 -34.56
CA ARG A 14 -7.29 27.12 -33.48
C ARG A 14 -8.05 25.88 -33.97
N ALA A 15 -8.51 25.89 -35.23
CA ALA A 15 -9.14 24.73 -35.85
C ALA A 15 -8.12 23.69 -36.35
N ALA A 16 -6.90 24.12 -36.68
CA ALA A 16 -5.79 23.26 -37.11
C ALA A 16 -5.01 22.61 -35.96
N LEU A 17 -5.12 23.13 -34.73
CA LEU A 17 -4.71 22.41 -33.51
C LEU A 17 -5.78 21.36 -33.21
N GLY A 18 -5.77 20.28 -34.00
CA GLY A 18 -6.64 19.13 -33.82
C GLY A 18 -6.59 18.70 -32.35
N ARG A 19 -7.75 18.68 -31.69
CA ARG A 19 -7.86 18.15 -30.33
C ARG A 19 -7.37 16.71 -30.38
N ILE A 20 -6.23 16.44 -29.76
CA ILE A 20 -5.66 15.09 -29.65
C ILE A 20 -6.76 14.19 -29.08
N ASP A 21 -6.97 13.03 -29.70
CA ASP A 21 -7.91 12.03 -29.20
C ASP A 21 -7.59 11.74 -27.72
N PRO A 22 -8.55 11.91 -26.80
CA PRO A 22 -8.35 11.64 -25.37
C PRO A 22 -7.77 10.24 -25.09
N GLN A 23 -8.07 9.24 -25.92
CA GLN A 23 -7.49 7.91 -25.79
C GLN A 23 -6.01 7.88 -26.14
N VAL A 24 -5.62 8.58 -27.21
CA VAL A 24 -4.22 8.72 -27.62
C VAL A 24 -3.44 9.47 -26.56
N ALA A 25 -3.97 10.59 -26.06
CA ALA A 25 -3.36 11.34 -24.96
C ALA A 25 -3.18 10.47 -23.71
N ARG A 26 -4.19 9.68 -23.33
CA ARG A 26 -4.12 8.77 -22.18
C ARG A 26 -3.05 7.70 -22.34
N ARG A 27 -2.90 7.09 -23.53
CA ARG A 27 -1.85 6.10 -23.81
C ARG A 27 -0.47 6.74 -23.77
N ALA A 28 -0.30 7.89 -24.41
CA ALA A 28 0.97 8.63 -24.41
C ALA A 28 1.42 9.01 -22.98
N ILE A 29 0.49 9.47 -22.12
CA ILE A 29 0.78 9.77 -20.70
C ILE A 29 1.23 8.50 -19.97
N ARG A 30 0.47 7.40 -20.12
CA ARG A 30 0.81 6.13 -19.47
C ARG A 30 2.18 5.62 -19.90
N ASP A 31 2.47 5.65 -21.20
CA ASP A 31 3.70 5.11 -21.76
C ASP A 31 4.90 6.00 -21.36
N GLY A 32 4.75 7.33 -21.42
CA GLY A 32 5.75 8.28 -20.92
C GLY A 32 6.05 8.09 -19.44
N LEU A 33 5.01 7.97 -18.60
CA LEU A 33 5.18 7.65 -17.17
C LEU A 33 5.81 6.27 -16.96
N SER A 34 5.53 5.30 -17.84
CA SER A 34 6.14 3.97 -17.74
C SER A 34 7.64 4.02 -17.98
N VAL A 35 8.10 4.80 -18.96
CA VAL A 35 9.54 5.03 -19.20
C VAL A 35 10.19 5.72 -17.99
N VAL A 36 9.56 6.77 -17.47
CA VAL A 36 10.04 7.46 -16.26
C VAL A 36 10.09 6.50 -15.07
N GLY A 37 9.08 5.64 -14.91
CA GLY A 37 9.01 4.67 -13.83
C GLY A 37 10.09 3.60 -13.90
N LEU A 38 10.41 3.10 -15.09
CA LEU A 38 11.56 2.19 -15.29
C LEU A 38 12.88 2.89 -14.95
N GLY A 39 13.04 4.15 -15.38
CA GLY A 39 14.21 4.96 -15.01
C GLY A 39 14.32 5.18 -13.50
N MET A 40 13.21 5.44 -12.81
CA MET A 40 13.15 5.59 -11.35
C MET A 40 13.59 4.32 -10.62
N VAL A 41 13.09 3.15 -11.04
CA VAL A 41 13.53 1.86 -10.49
C VAL A 41 15.03 1.66 -10.73
N TRP A 42 15.50 1.90 -11.95
CA TRP A 42 16.92 1.76 -12.28
C TRP A 42 17.81 2.64 -11.39
N LEU A 43 17.41 3.91 -11.17
CA LEU A 43 18.13 4.86 -10.31
C LEU A 43 18.16 4.41 -8.84
N ILE A 44 17.00 4.03 -8.28
CA ILE A 44 16.91 3.60 -6.88
C ILE A 44 17.78 2.36 -6.63
N TYR A 45 17.78 1.40 -7.55
CA TYR A 45 18.57 0.17 -7.46
C TYR A 45 20.07 0.35 -7.70
N GLN A 46 20.54 1.56 -8.04
CA GLN A 46 21.97 1.90 -7.93
C GLN A 46 22.42 2.04 -6.47
N SER A 47 21.46 2.21 -5.54
CA SER A 47 21.75 2.28 -4.12
C SER A 47 22.07 0.89 -3.57
N PRO A 48 23.04 0.76 -2.65
CA PRO A 48 23.37 -0.52 -2.01
C PRO A 48 22.35 -0.89 -0.93
N GLY A 49 22.19 -2.20 -0.71
CA GLY A 49 21.35 -2.74 0.36
C GLY A 49 19.85 -2.73 0.05
N PRO A 50 19.39 -3.35 -1.06
CA PRO A 50 17.97 -3.59 -1.27
C PRO A 50 17.42 -4.53 -0.20
N GLY A 51 16.11 -4.46 0.03
CA GLY A 51 15.41 -5.36 0.94
C GLY A 51 15.50 -4.98 2.41
N TYR A 52 15.83 -3.72 2.76
CA TYR A 52 15.97 -3.28 4.15
C TYR A 52 14.79 -3.71 5.05
N ASP A 53 13.55 -3.50 4.59
CA ASP A 53 12.35 -3.86 5.36
C ASP A 53 12.06 -5.35 5.27
N PHE A 54 12.24 -5.95 4.08
CA PHE A 54 12.05 -7.39 3.89
C PHE A 54 13.00 -8.22 4.76
N PHE A 55 14.21 -7.72 5.02
CA PHE A 55 15.19 -8.39 5.86
C PHE A 55 14.62 -8.68 7.25
N ALA A 56 13.84 -7.78 7.85
CA ALA A 56 13.19 -8.04 9.14
C ALA A 56 12.25 -9.25 9.11
N TYR A 57 11.63 -9.57 7.97
CA TYR A 57 10.71 -10.72 7.86
C TYR A 57 11.49 -12.01 7.61
N TRP A 58 12.58 -11.89 6.85
CA TRP A 58 13.46 -13.00 6.55
C TRP A 58 14.33 -13.39 7.73
N SER A 59 14.84 -12.44 8.53
CA SER A 59 15.82 -12.71 9.59
C SER A 59 15.22 -12.99 10.96
N VAL A 60 13.91 -12.75 11.16
CA VAL A 60 13.28 -12.85 12.49
C VAL A 60 13.47 -14.24 13.11
N ASP A 61 13.79 -14.26 14.40
CA ASP A 61 13.88 -15.49 15.18
C ASP A 61 12.50 -15.91 15.71
N PRO A 62 11.93 -17.05 15.28
CA PRO A 62 10.65 -17.51 15.83
C PRO A 62 10.67 -17.76 17.34
N ALA A 63 11.84 -18.07 17.92
CA ALA A 63 11.96 -18.29 19.36
C ALA A 63 11.96 -16.99 20.16
N ASP A 64 12.50 -15.90 19.59
CA ASP A 64 12.51 -14.57 20.20
C ASP A 64 12.33 -13.46 19.14
N PRO A 65 11.10 -13.31 18.60
CA PRO A 65 10.86 -12.49 17.41
C PRO A 65 11.03 -10.98 17.64
N TYR A 66 11.12 -10.55 18.90
CA TYR A 66 11.22 -9.13 19.28
C TYR A 66 12.54 -8.79 19.96
N ALA A 67 13.56 -9.64 19.82
CA ALA A 67 14.90 -9.41 20.34
C ALA A 67 15.56 -8.13 19.75
N VAL A 68 15.38 -7.93 18.44
CA VAL A 68 15.89 -6.74 17.73
C VAL A 68 14.91 -5.59 17.93
N ARG A 69 15.28 -4.65 18.78
CA ARG A 69 14.40 -3.54 19.19
C ARG A 69 14.29 -2.46 18.13
N GLU A 70 15.37 -2.09 17.45
CA GLU A 70 15.37 -0.96 16.52
C GLU A 70 16.30 -1.19 15.32
N GLY A 71 16.07 -0.43 14.26
CA GLY A 71 16.91 -0.42 13.08
C GLY A 71 16.74 -1.64 12.17
N PHE A 72 17.83 -2.03 11.51
CA PHE A 72 17.84 -3.08 10.49
C PHE A 72 17.52 -4.45 11.11
N GLY A 73 16.55 -5.15 10.53
CA GLY A 73 16.09 -6.45 11.04
C GLY A 73 15.08 -6.38 12.19
N ALA A 74 14.68 -5.19 12.63
CA ALA A 74 13.66 -5.04 13.68
C ALA A 74 12.28 -5.49 13.18
N PHE A 75 11.73 -6.53 13.80
CA PHE A 75 10.44 -7.11 13.43
C PHE A 75 9.30 -6.44 14.22
N HIS A 76 8.41 -5.73 13.55
CA HIS A 76 7.35 -4.94 14.19
C HIS A 76 5.93 -5.54 14.08
N TYR A 77 5.81 -6.72 13.47
CA TYR A 77 4.51 -7.32 13.14
C TYR A 77 3.97 -8.17 14.30
N THR A 78 2.65 -8.40 14.29
CA THR A 78 2.00 -9.23 15.31
C THR A 78 2.54 -10.68 15.30
N PRO A 79 2.43 -11.42 16.42
CA PRO A 79 2.97 -12.77 16.54
C PRO A 79 2.58 -13.75 15.41
N PRO A 80 1.35 -13.76 14.86
CA PRO A 80 1.01 -14.62 13.73
C PRO A 80 1.90 -14.46 12.49
N PHE A 81 2.47 -13.27 12.26
CA PHE A 81 3.35 -13.03 11.10
C PHE A 81 4.70 -13.77 11.23
N VAL A 82 5.09 -14.16 12.44
CA VAL A 82 6.30 -14.96 12.70
C VAL A 82 6.20 -16.33 12.04
N TRP A 83 4.98 -16.86 11.83
CA TRP A 83 4.77 -18.14 11.13
C TRP A 83 5.28 -18.11 9.69
N LEU A 84 5.38 -16.92 9.08
CA LEU A 84 5.93 -16.75 7.73
C LEU A 84 7.47 -16.83 7.73
N ALA A 85 8.14 -16.62 8.87
CA ALA A 85 9.59 -16.60 8.95
C ALA A 85 10.21 -17.98 8.67
N GLY A 86 9.58 -19.05 9.14
CA GLY A 86 10.03 -20.43 8.94
C GLY A 86 10.35 -20.76 7.48
N PRO A 87 9.38 -20.69 6.54
CA PRO A 87 9.64 -20.95 5.13
C PRO A 87 10.58 -19.92 4.48
N LEU A 88 10.53 -18.65 4.89
CA LEU A 88 11.38 -17.61 4.31
C LEU A 88 12.88 -17.81 4.63
N ARG A 89 13.20 -18.27 5.85
CA ARG A 89 14.58 -18.47 6.32
C ARG A 89 15.32 -19.62 5.64
N VAL A 90 14.59 -20.59 5.10
CA VAL A 90 15.19 -21.72 4.35
C VAL A 90 15.76 -21.25 3.01
N ILE A 91 15.24 -20.14 2.48
CA ILE A 91 15.67 -19.58 1.20
C ILE A 91 16.88 -18.66 1.44
N PRO A 92 18.01 -18.83 0.74
CA PRO A 92 19.15 -17.92 0.91
C PRO A 92 18.75 -16.48 0.56
N TRP A 93 19.30 -15.53 1.31
CA TRP A 93 18.90 -14.11 1.28
C TRP A 93 18.69 -13.51 -0.12
N PRO A 94 19.64 -13.63 -1.08
CA PRO A 94 19.45 -13.00 -2.38
C PRO A 94 18.22 -13.54 -3.13
N PHE A 95 17.96 -14.84 -3.02
CA PHE A 95 16.80 -15.46 -3.66
C PHE A 95 15.50 -15.09 -2.95
N ALA A 96 15.50 -15.07 -1.61
CA ALA A 96 14.33 -14.69 -0.83
C ALA A 96 13.86 -13.28 -1.19
N TYR A 97 14.79 -12.33 -1.30
CA TYR A 97 14.49 -10.96 -1.70
C TYR A 97 13.90 -10.89 -3.11
N TRP A 98 14.50 -11.55 -4.11
CA TRP A 98 13.97 -11.50 -5.48
C TRP A 98 12.61 -12.18 -5.63
N VAL A 99 12.35 -13.25 -4.89
CA VAL A 99 11.02 -13.87 -4.82
C VAL A 99 10.01 -12.90 -4.22
N TRP A 100 10.37 -12.22 -3.13
CA TRP A 100 9.52 -11.22 -2.51
C TRP A 100 9.26 -10.02 -3.45
N ALA A 101 10.29 -9.50 -4.11
CA ALA A 101 10.15 -8.44 -5.10
C ALA A 101 9.23 -8.87 -6.25
N ALA A 102 9.34 -10.11 -6.73
CA ALA A 102 8.45 -10.65 -7.76
C ALA A 102 6.98 -10.71 -7.28
N ILE A 103 6.72 -11.07 -6.03
CA ILE A 103 5.38 -11.03 -5.43
C ILE A 103 4.85 -9.59 -5.42
N LEU A 104 5.65 -8.61 -4.98
CA LEU A 104 5.22 -7.21 -4.96
C LEU A 104 4.96 -6.66 -6.38
N VAL A 105 5.78 -7.03 -7.36
CA VAL A 105 5.57 -6.68 -8.77
C VAL A 105 4.27 -7.33 -9.29
N ALA A 106 4.01 -8.59 -8.99
CA ALA A 106 2.78 -9.27 -9.38
C ALA A 106 1.54 -8.57 -8.77
N VAL A 107 1.63 -8.15 -7.51
CA VAL A 107 0.58 -7.39 -6.83
C VAL A 107 0.37 -6.02 -7.47
N LEU A 108 1.46 -5.31 -7.79
CA LEU A 108 1.40 -4.02 -8.50
C LEU A 108 0.71 -4.19 -9.87
N VAL A 109 1.10 -5.21 -10.65
CA VAL A 109 0.49 -5.53 -11.94
C VAL A 109 -0.99 -5.87 -11.77
N TRP A 110 -1.36 -6.65 -10.76
CA TRP A 110 -2.76 -7.00 -10.48
C TRP A 110 -3.61 -5.77 -10.13
N LEU A 111 -3.11 -4.87 -9.27
CA LEU A 111 -3.81 -3.64 -8.87
C LEU A 111 -3.92 -2.65 -10.04
N ALA A 112 -2.79 -2.32 -10.66
CA ALA A 112 -2.69 -1.23 -11.62
C ALA A 112 -3.01 -1.63 -13.07
N ARG A 113 -2.86 -2.92 -13.41
CA ARG A 113 -2.97 -3.46 -14.77
C ARG A 113 -2.03 -2.76 -15.75
N ASP A 114 -2.59 -2.19 -16.81
CA ASP A 114 -1.90 -1.42 -17.85
C ASP A 114 -1.11 -0.22 -17.29
N TRP A 115 -1.43 0.26 -16.08
CA TRP A 115 -0.74 1.38 -15.43
C TRP A 115 0.40 0.95 -14.49
N ALA A 116 0.73 -0.35 -14.39
CA ALA A 116 1.70 -0.85 -13.42
C ALA A 116 3.06 -0.16 -13.52
N LEU A 117 3.61 -0.04 -14.73
CA LEU A 117 4.89 0.64 -14.95
C LEU A 117 4.78 2.16 -14.71
N ALA A 118 3.65 2.78 -15.09
CA ALA A 118 3.42 4.20 -14.84
C ALA A 118 3.39 4.54 -13.34
N TRP A 119 2.89 3.63 -12.49
CA TRP A 119 2.94 3.80 -11.03
C TRP A 119 4.36 3.79 -10.46
N LEU A 120 5.34 3.18 -11.14
CA LEU A 120 6.74 3.25 -10.73
C LEU A 120 7.33 4.65 -10.86
N ALA A 121 6.74 5.54 -11.67
CA ALA A 121 7.14 6.95 -11.73
C ALA A 121 6.75 7.71 -10.46
N PHE A 122 5.86 7.16 -9.63
CA PHE A 122 5.58 7.68 -8.29
C PHE A 122 6.61 7.08 -7.31
N PRO A 123 7.59 7.86 -6.82
CA PRO A 123 8.75 7.33 -6.09
C PRO A 123 8.42 6.41 -4.90
N PRO A 124 7.33 6.63 -4.13
CA PRO A 124 6.92 5.68 -3.09
C PRO A 124 6.76 4.23 -3.57
N VAL A 125 6.26 4.00 -4.79
CA VAL A 125 6.04 2.64 -5.31
C VAL A 125 7.36 1.99 -5.70
N ALA A 126 8.26 2.72 -6.36
CA ALA A 126 9.58 2.21 -6.69
C ALA A 126 10.42 1.93 -5.42
N SER A 127 10.33 2.83 -4.44
CA SER A 127 10.96 2.68 -3.12
C SER A 127 10.41 1.48 -2.35
N GLU A 128 9.10 1.24 -2.41
CA GLU A 128 8.46 0.05 -1.82
C GLU A 128 9.04 -1.26 -2.36
N LEU A 129 9.26 -1.36 -3.68
CA LEU A 129 9.89 -2.53 -4.29
C LEU A 129 11.35 -2.68 -3.86
N TYR A 130 12.09 -1.58 -3.76
CA TYR A 130 13.47 -1.59 -3.32
C TYR A 130 13.62 -2.06 -1.87
N HIS A 131 12.86 -1.48 -0.93
CA HIS A 131 12.93 -1.86 0.49
C HIS A 131 12.24 -3.19 0.79
N GLY A 132 11.29 -3.60 -0.05
CA GLY A 132 10.54 -4.84 0.13
C GLY A 132 9.53 -4.77 1.27
N ASN A 133 8.87 -3.63 1.49
CA ASN A 133 7.82 -3.52 2.50
C ASN A 133 6.52 -4.23 2.06
N ILE A 134 5.47 -4.12 2.86
CA ILE A 134 4.17 -4.79 2.68
C ILE A 134 3.04 -3.83 2.28
N HIS A 135 3.30 -2.56 2.01
CA HIS A 135 2.27 -1.56 1.71
C HIS A 135 1.49 -1.88 0.43
N LEU A 136 2.14 -2.46 -0.60
CA LEU A 136 1.42 -2.97 -1.78
C LEU A 136 0.50 -4.16 -1.44
N LEU A 137 0.92 -5.03 -0.50
CA LEU A 137 0.05 -6.09 0.01
C LEU A 137 -1.12 -5.50 0.78
N ILE A 138 -0.88 -4.52 1.66
CA ILE A 138 -1.95 -3.79 2.37
C ILE A 138 -2.99 -3.23 1.38
N ALA A 139 -2.55 -2.60 0.29
CA ALA A 139 -3.43 -2.15 -0.78
C ALA A 139 -4.23 -3.30 -1.41
N ALA A 140 -3.58 -4.42 -1.71
CA ALA A 140 -4.24 -5.56 -2.32
C ALA A 140 -5.27 -6.23 -1.40
N PHE A 141 -4.94 -6.39 -0.13
CA PHE A 141 -5.82 -6.93 0.89
C PHE A 141 -7.01 -6.02 1.16
N LEU A 142 -6.84 -4.69 1.19
CA LEU A 142 -7.94 -3.73 1.23
C LEU A 142 -8.92 -3.91 0.06
N VAL A 143 -8.39 -3.93 -1.17
CA VAL A 143 -9.23 -4.06 -2.38
C VAL A 143 -9.98 -5.39 -2.38
N THR A 144 -9.30 -6.46 -1.98
CA THR A 144 -9.88 -7.81 -1.95
C THR A 144 -10.90 -7.98 -0.82
N SER A 145 -10.68 -7.34 0.34
CA SER A 145 -11.56 -7.48 1.51
C SER A 145 -12.96 -6.91 1.27
N LEU A 146 -13.11 -5.95 0.35
CA LEU A 146 -14.42 -5.42 -0.04
C LEU A 146 -15.32 -6.48 -0.71
N ARG A 147 -14.76 -7.60 -1.17
CA ARG A 147 -15.51 -8.74 -1.73
C ARG A 147 -15.33 -10.04 -0.95
N ARG A 148 -14.20 -10.19 -0.25
CA ARG A 148 -13.84 -11.38 0.52
C ARG A 148 -13.48 -10.95 1.95
N PRO A 149 -14.47 -10.72 2.83
CA PRO A 149 -14.23 -10.05 4.11
C PRO A 149 -13.21 -10.74 5.02
N ALA A 150 -13.05 -12.06 4.92
CA ALA A 150 -12.08 -12.81 5.73
C ALA A 150 -10.64 -12.34 5.52
N VAL A 151 -10.26 -11.92 4.30
CA VAL A 151 -8.88 -11.47 4.03
C VAL A 151 -8.56 -10.13 4.72
N TYR A 152 -9.57 -9.43 5.25
CA TYR A 152 -9.39 -8.18 6.00
C TYR A 152 -8.42 -8.35 7.17
N LEU A 153 -8.34 -9.54 7.78
CA LEU A 153 -7.45 -9.85 8.91
C LEU A 153 -6.01 -9.41 8.68
N PHE A 154 -5.54 -9.40 7.42
CA PHE A 154 -4.19 -8.97 7.07
C PHE A 154 -3.92 -7.53 7.51
N LEU A 155 -4.92 -6.63 7.44
CA LEU A 155 -4.75 -5.23 7.80
C LEU A 155 -4.37 -5.07 9.29
N PRO A 156 -5.23 -5.39 10.28
CA PRO A 156 -4.91 -5.19 11.69
C PRO A 156 -3.77 -6.09 12.18
N LEU A 157 -3.56 -7.27 11.58
CA LEU A 157 -2.46 -8.16 12.00
C LEU A 157 -1.11 -7.71 11.44
N SER A 158 -1.06 -7.10 10.26
CA SER A 158 0.21 -6.57 9.73
C SER A 158 0.56 -5.24 10.39
N LYS A 159 -0.41 -4.32 10.46
CA LYS A 159 -0.28 -3.02 11.11
C LYS A 159 -1.61 -2.70 11.77
N VAL A 160 -1.62 -2.56 13.09
CA VAL A 160 -2.86 -2.44 13.90
C VAL A 160 -3.78 -1.33 13.40
N THR A 161 -3.23 -0.14 13.15
CA THR A 161 -3.99 1.08 12.91
C THR A 161 -4.72 1.13 11.56
N PRO A 162 -4.22 0.53 10.44
CA PRO A 162 -5.03 0.21 9.26
C PRO A 162 -6.34 -0.54 9.54
N GLY A 163 -6.46 -1.21 10.69
CA GLY A 163 -7.70 -1.78 11.20
C GLY A 163 -8.86 -0.77 11.35
N VAL A 164 -8.58 0.54 11.38
CA VAL A 164 -9.60 1.62 11.38
C VAL A 164 -10.52 1.56 10.16
N SER A 165 -10.07 0.97 9.05
CA SER A 165 -10.88 0.84 7.84
C SER A 165 -12.11 -0.06 7.99
N ALA A 166 -12.20 -0.86 9.07
CA ALA A 166 -13.38 -1.66 9.41
C ALA A 166 -14.61 -0.79 9.69
N LEU A 167 -14.40 0.48 10.04
CA LEU A 167 -15.46 1.48 10.15
C LEU A 167 -16.28 1.61 8.86
N TRP A 168 -15.71 1.25 7.70
CA TRP A 168 -16.44 1.16 6.44
C TRP A 168 -17.62 0.18 6.54
N PHE A 169 -17.36 -1.06 6.97
CA PHE A 169 -18.38 -2.08 7.10
C PHE A 169 -19.40 -1.71 8.17
N LEU A 170 -18.92 -1.16 9.29
CA LEU A 170 -19.77 -0.71 10.40
C LEU A 170 -20.75 0.40 9.95
N ALA A 171 -20.23 1.48 9.36
CA ALA A 171 -21.04 2.64 8.96
C ALA A 171 -22.06 2.30 7.86
N ARG A 172 -21.73 1.32 7.01
CA ARG A 172 -22.62 0.81 5.95
C ARG A 172 -23.55 -0.30 6.42
N ARG A 173 -23.49 -0.68 7.70
CA ARG A 173 -24.29 -1.77 8.28
C ARG A 173 -24.08 -3.11 7.57
N GLU A 174 -22.87 -3.33 7.05
CA GLU A 174 -22.47 -4.59 6.42
C GLU A 174 -22.07 -5.62 7.51
N TRP A 175 -23.01 -5.94 8.40
CA TRP A 175 -22.78 -6.72 9.62
C TRP A 175 -22.14 -8.08 9.36
N ARG A 176 -22.56 -8.77 8.29
CA ARG A 176 -21.98 -10.05 7.90
C ARG A 176 -20.50 -9.90 7.51
N SER A 177 -20.15 -8.90 6.71
CA SER A 177 -18.77 -8.63 6.31
C SER A 177 -17.92 -8.26 7.52
N LEU A 178 -18.45 -7.40 8.40
CA LEU A 178 -17.78 -7.01 9.64
C LEU A 178 -17.53 -8.22 10.55
N ALA A 179 -18.55 -9.06 10.77
CA ALA A 179 -18.44 -10.26 11.59
C ALA A 179 -17.42 -11.25 11.04
N ILE A 180 -17.38 -11.47 9.72
CA ILE A 180 -16.37 -12.36 9.09
C ILE A 180 -14.97 -11.76 9.23
N ALA A 181 -14.79 -10.46 8.98
CA ALA A 181 -13.49 -9.80 9.08
C ALA A 181 -12.93 -9.84 10.51
N LEU A 182 -13.75 -9.46 11.51
CA LEU A 182 -13.37 -9.48 12.92
C LEU A 182 -13.23 -10.90 13.44
N GLY A 183 -14.14 -11.81 13.09
CA GLY A 183 -14.10 -13.20 13.49
C GLY A 183 -12.85 -13.92 12.97
N ALA A 184 -12.49 -13.75 11.69
CA ALA A 184 -11.27 -14.33 11.13
C ALA A 184 -10.01 -13.77 11.82
N THR A 185 -9.98 -12.46 12.11
CA THR A 185 -8.89 -11.84 12.89
C THR A 185 -8.80 -12.45 14.28
N ALA A 186 -9.93 -12.55 15.00
CA ALA A 186 -9.99 -13.09 16.35
C ALA A 186 -9.54 -14.56 16.40
N VAL A 187 -9.96 -15.39 15.43
CA VAL A 187 -9.52 -16.79 15.35
C VAL A 187 -7.99 -16.88 15.24
N VAL A 188 -7.36 -16.08 14.37
CA VAL A 188 -5.90 -16.09 14.22
C VAL A 188 -5.20 -15.61 15.50
N VAL A 189 -5.73 -14.55 16.15
CA VAL A 189 -5.21 -14.04 17.43
C VAL A 189 -5.31 -15.08 18.54
N LEU A 190 -6.43 -15.80 18.63
CA LEU A 190 -6.65 -16.85 19.62
C LEU A 190 -5.69 -18.02 19.39
N ILE A 191 -5.57 -18.50 18.16
CA ILE A 191 -4.65 -19.59 17.82
C ILE A 191 -3.21 -19.20 18.17
N SER A 192 -2.76 -18.00 17.79
CA SER A 192 -1.40 -17.56 18.12
C SER A 192 -1.19 -17.31 19.61
N GLY A 193 -2.22 -16.86 20.33
CA GLY A 193 -2.19 -16.72 21.78
C GLY A 193 -2.08 -18.05 22.53
N VAL A 194 -2.67 -19.13 22.00
CA VAL A 194 -2.53 -20.47 22.56
C VAL A 194 -1.15 -21.06 22.25
N ILE A 195 -0.65 -20.88 21.02
CA ILE A 195 0.65 -21.43 20.58
C ILE A 195 1.82 -20.72 21.28
N ALA A 196 1.76 -19.39 21.41
CA ALA A 196 2.85 -18.57 21.93
C ALA A 196 2.30 -17.48 22.89
N PRO A 197 1.85 -17.86 24.10
CA PRO A 197 1.15 -16.94 25.01
C PRO A 197 1.97 -15.72 25.43
N GLY A 198 3.30 -15.88 25.59
CA GLY A 198 4.20 -14.77 25.93
C GLY A 198 4.46 -13.80 24.77
N ALA A 199 4.31 -14.23 23.51
CA ALA A 199 4.71 -13.44 22.34
C ALA A 199 3.88 -12.16 22.18
N TRP A 200 2.59 -12.18 22.56
CA TRP A 200 1.73 -11.00 22.52
C TRP A 200 2.17 -9.91 23.50
N LEU A 201 2.58 -10.29 24.72
CA LEU A 201 3.10 -9.33 25.70
C LEU A 201 4.44 -8.75 25.24
N SER A 202 5.34 -9.59 24.72
CA SER A 202 6.60 -9.15 24.15
C SER A 202 6.40 -8.19 22.97
N TRP A 203 5.44 -8.49 22.08
CA TRP A 203 5.10 -7.62 20.96
C TRP A 203 4.54 -6.27 21.43
N LEU A 204 3.62 -6.27 22.40
CA LEU A 204 3.05 -5.04 22.97
C LEU A 204 4.14 -4.18 23.62
N ALA A 205 5.05 -4.79 24.38
CA ALA A 205 6.19 -4.10 24.96
C ALA A 205 7.11 -3.51 23.86
N HIS A 206 7.36 -4.27 22.79
CA HIS A 206 8.18 -3.83 21.65
C HIS A 206 7.58 -2.62 20.94
N ILE A 207 6.32 -2.68 20.49
CA ILE A 207 5.70 -1.57 19.75
C ILE A 207 5.39 -0.34 20.62
N SER A 208 5.36 -0.50 21.94
CA SER A 208 5.19 0.61 22.89
C SER A 208 6.52 1.26 23.28
N SER A 209 7.64 0.69 22.84
CA SER A 209 8.98 1.20 23.14
C SER A 209 9.48 2.17 22.07
N ASP A 210 10.65 2.75 22.34
CA ASP A 210 11.37 3.63 21.43
C ASP A 210 11.81 2.95 20.12
N ALA A 211 11.65 1.63 20.01
CA ALA A 211 11.73 0.83 18.78
C ALA A 211 10.97 1.44 17.58
N THR A 212 9.98 2.27 17.85
CA THR A 212 9.15 2.95 16.85
C THR A 212 9.71 4.29 16.37
N ARG A 213 10.85 4.75 16.92
CA ARG A 213 11.53 5.98 16.52
C ARG A 213 12.47 5.70 15.33
N ALA A 214 11.93 5.77 14.12
CA ALA A 214 12.73 5.68 12.90
C ALA A 214 13.16 7.08 12.39
N PRO A 215 14.37 7.22 11.83
CA PRO A 215 14.75 8.46 11.14
C PRO A 215 13.88 8.69 9.90
N ASN A 216 13.75 9.96 9.49
CA ASN A 216 13.06 10.37 8.26
C ASN A 216 11.56 10.03 8.18
N LEU A 217 10.91 9.80 9.33
CA LEU A 217 9.46 9.72 9.41
C LEU A 217 8.82 11.06 9.05
N ILE A 218 7.67 11.02 8.40
CA ILE A 218 6.83 12.21 8.25
C ILE A 218 6.32 12.59 9.65
N PRO A 219 6.67 13.79 10.17
CA PRO A 219 6.57 14.12 11.60
C PRO A 219 5.16 14.54 12.00
N ILE A 220 4.15 13.76 11.61
CA ILE A 220 2.76 13.96 12.01
C ILE A 220 2.37 12.79 12.93
N PRO A 221 2.10 13.04 14.22
CA PRO A 221 1.78 11.97 15.17
C PRO A 221 0.56 11.14 14.75
N VAL A 222 0.61 9.83 15.00
CA VAL A 222 -0.49 8.91 14.68
C VAL A 222 -1.79 9.29 15.41
N VAL A 223 -1.68 9.83 16.63
CA VAL A 223 -2.83 10.31 17.42
C VAL A 223 -3.59 11.46 16.75
N VAL A 224 -2.91 12.23 15.89
CA VAL A 224 -3.54 13.26 15.07
C VAL A 224 -4.10 12.64 13.80
N ARG A 225 -3.30 11.84 13.08
CA ARG A 225 -3.71 11.29 11.76
C ARG A 225 -4.84 10.26 11.85
N LEU A 226 -4.90 9.47 12.92
CA LEU A 226 -5.85 8.36 13.04
C LEU A 226 -7.32 8.83 13.14
N PRO A 227 -7.67 9.88 13.91
CA PRO A 227 -8.98 10.52 13.83
C PRO A 227 -9.35 11.02 12.43
N PHE A 228 -8.41 11.65 11.71
CA PHE A 228 -8.65 12.09 10.33
C PHE A 228 -8.86 10.89 9.39
N ALA A 229 -8.07 9.82 9.54
CA ALA A 229 -8.26 8.58 8.79
C ALA A 229 -9.65 7.98 9.04
N ALA A 230 -10.09 7.91 10.31
CA ALA A 230 -11.42 7.45 10.67
C ALA A 230 -12.53 8.31 10.03
N ALA A 231 -12.39 9.64 10.09
CA ALA A 231 -13.33 10.57 9.45
C ALA A 231 -13.41 10.33 7.93
N ILE A 232 -12.27 10.15 7.25
CA ILE A 232 -12.23 9.83 5.82
C ILE A 232 -12.93 8.49 5.53
N VAL A 233 -12.74 7.45 6.36
CA VAL A 233 -13.43 6.16 6.19
C VAL A 233 -14.93 6.32 6.34
N LEU A 234 -15.39 7.09 7.33
CA LEU A 234 -16.82 7.35 7.54
C LEU A 234 -17.43 8.16 6.38
N LEU A 235 -16.71 9.15 5.85
CA LEU A 235 -17.11 9.90 4.66
C LEU A 235 -17.13 9.02 3.41
N ALA A 236 -16.13 8.14 3.26
CA ALA A 236 -16.08 7.15 2.19
C ALA A 236 -17.34 6.28 2.22
N ALA A 237 -17.69 5.77 3.40
CA ALA A 237 -18.89 4.95 3.60
C ALA A 237 -20.17 5.73 3.29
N ARG A 238 -20.28 6.96 3.82
CA ARG A 238 -21.44 7.85 3.65
C ARG A 238 -21.70 8.20 2.19
N TRP A 239 -20.65 8.44 1.41
CA TRP A 239 -20.76 8.88 0.02
C TRP A 239 -20.57 7.77 -1.01
N ASP A 240 -20.46 6.52 -0.56
CA ASP A 240 -20.13 5.35 -1.39
C ASP A 240 -18.90 5.59 -2.29
N ARG A 241 -17.86 6.17 -1.69
CA ARG A 241 -16.58 6.52 -2.36
C ARG A 241 -15.45 5.62 -1.85
N PRO A 242 -15.39 4.35 -2.26
CA PRO A 242 -14.44 3.39 -1.71
C PRO A 242 -12.97 3.72 -1.96
N TRP A 243 -12.66 4.51 -3.00
CA TRP A 243 -11.29 4.95 -3.26
C TRP A 243 -10.71 5.82 -2.13
N LEU A 244 -11.56 6.46 -1.31
CA LEU A 244 -11.12 7.22 -0.13
C LEU A 244 -10.52 6.31 0.96
N LEU A 245 -10.74 5.00 0.91
CA LEU A 245 -10.09 4.05 1.83
C LEU A 245 -8.57 4.03 1.65
N ALA A 246 -8.05 4.18 0.42
CA ALA A 246 -6.62 4.15 0.17
C ALA A 246 -5.85 5.28 0.89
N PRO A 247 -6.21 6.58 0.76
CA PRO A 247 -5.56 7.64 1.53
C PRO A 247 -5.84 7.54 3.03
N ALA A 248 -7.00 7.04 3.46
CA ALA A 248 -7.25 6.79 4.87
C ALA A 248 -6.28 5.75 5.46
N LEU A 249 -5.97 4.67 4.72
CA LEU A 249 -5.00 3.67 5.16
C LEU A 249 -3.58 4.26 5.27
N VAL A 250 -3.15 5.08 4.31
CA VAL A 250 -1.85 5.78 4.40
C VAL A 250 -1.80 6.62 5.68
N LEU A 251 -2.83 7.43 5.95
CA LEU A 251 -2.90 8.25 7.15
C LEU A 251 -2.95 7.43 8.44
N SER A 252 -3.52 6.23 8.38
CA SER A 252 -3.58 5.33 9.53
C SER A 252 -2.26 4.63 9.84
N LEU A 253 -1.25 4.63 8.95
CA LEU A 253 0.00 3.90 9.22
C LEU A 253 0.65 4.34 10.54
N PRO A 254 1.05 3.39 11.41
CA PRO A 254 1.61 3.74 12.72
C PRO A 254 2.91 4.54 12.55
N LEU A 255 3.78 4.07 11.66
CA LEU A 255 4.97 4.77 11.18
C LEU A 255 4.74 5.21 9.74
N LEU A 256 4.71 6.52 9.51
CA LEU A 256 4.48 7.08 8.18
C LEU A 256 5.81 7.43 7.52
N TRP A 257 6.24 6.53 6.65
CA TRP A 257 7.39 6.71 5.78
C TRP A 257 6.95 6.91 4.33
N VAL A 258 7.85 7.42 3.48
CA VAL A 258 7.52 7.82 2.10
C VAL A 258 6.97 6.65 1.27
N HIS A 259 7.54 5.45 1.36
CA HIS A 259 7.05 4.27 0.65
C HIS A 259 5.68 3.78 1.15
N GLY A 260 5.23 4.20 2.34
CA GLY A 260 3.87 3.96 2.83
C GLY A 260 2.78 4.48 1.89
N PHE A 261 3.09 5.49 1.06
CA PHE A 261 2.19 6.01 0.03
C PHE A 261 1.97 5.04 -1.14
N ALA A 262 2.73 3.94 -1.24
CA ALA A 262 2.47 2.88 -2.21
C ALA A 262 1.07 2.24 -2.06
N ILE A 263 0.43 2.38 -0.89
CA ILE A 263 -0.98 1.98 -0.70
C ILE A 263 -1.91 2.68 -1.71
N LEU A 264 -1.57 3.90 -2.16
CA LEU A 264 -2.37 4.67 -3.10
C LEU A 264 -2.53 4.00 -4.48
N VAL A 265 -1.73 2.98 -4.80
CA VAL A 265 -1.96 2.14 -6.00
C VAL A 265 -3.37 1.53 -5.99
N ALA A 266 -3.95 1.28 -4.80
CA ALA A 266 -5.33 0.83 -4.62
C ALA A 266 -6.38 1.79 -5.22
N LEU A 267 -6.05 3.07 -5.45
CA LEU A 267 -6.93 4.00 -6.15
C LEU A 267 -7.32 3.47 -7.54
N THR A 268 -6.41 2.78 -8.23
CA THR A 268 -6.64 2.28 -9.60
C THR A 268 -7.84 1.34 -9.69
N PRO A 269 -7.89 0.21 -8.96
CA PRO A 269 -9.05 -0.67 -8.99
C PRO A 269 -10.27 -0.07 -8.29
N LEU A 270 -10.11 0.74 -7.23
CA LEU A 270 -11.25 1.30 -6.48
C LEU A 270 -12.02 2.37 -7.27
N VAL A 271 -11.32 3.24 -8.00
CA VAL A 271 -11.97 4.22 -8.89
C VAL A 271 -12.65 3.50 -10.07
N ARG A 272 -11.99 2.49 -10.65
CA ARG A 272 -12.60 1.66 -11.71
C ARG A 272 -13.86 0.96 -11.23
N TRP A 273 -13.82 0.39 -10.02
CA TRP A 273 -14.96 -0.26 -9.41
C TRP A 273 -16.11 0.71 -9.15
N GLN A 274 -15.82 1.92 -8.66
CA GLN A 274 -16.84 2.94 -8.47
C GLN A 274 -17.51 3.33 -9.81
N ARG A 275 -16.72 3.52 -10.87
CA ARG A 275 -17.25 3.84 -12.22
C ARG A 275 -18.08 2.72 -12.84
N SER A 276 -17.88 1.47 -12.42
CA SER A 276 -18.70 0.35 -12.91
C SER A 276 -20.05 0.21 -12.20
N ARG A 277 -20.27 0.97 -11.12
CA ARG A 277 -21.51 0.94 -10.31
C ARG A 277 -22.47 2.11 -10.58
N GLY A 278 -22.00 3.16 -11.24
CA GLY A 278 -22.81 4.33 -11.64
C GLY A 278 -22.89 4.41 -13.15
#